data_AF-A0A1I9GAM4-F1
#
_entry.id   AF-A0A1I9GAM4-F1
#
_cell.length_a   1.000
_cell.length_b   1.000
_cell.length_c   1.000
_cell.angle_alpha   90.00
_cell.angle_beta   90.00
_cell.angle_gamma   90.00
#
_symmetry.space_group_name_H-M   'P 1'
#
loop_
_entity.id
_entity.type
_entity.pdbx_description
1 polymer ?
#
loop_
_entity_poly.entity_id
_entity_poly.type
_entity_poly.pdbx_seq_one_letter_code
_entity_poly.pdbx_strand_id
1 'polypeptide(L)'
;MNDLCRQRSLYPLYPAAHDITYRLRQAIERTSLSAIPHVTIMPSVLAPTVKVVAGSVFVNTNALVRGSSGTFMKLKIDLKQIDLTKENSQTSVADFCEVQIVQL
;
A
#
# COMPACT_ATOMS: atom_id res chain seq x y z
N MET A 1 6.51 -2.96 -6.27
CA MET A 1 5.69 -1.76 -5.95
C MET A 1 5.47 -0.93 -7.21
N ASN A 2 6.53 -0.52 -7.93
CA ASN A 2 6.40 0.18 -9.21
C ASN A 2 5.50 -0.55 -10.24
N ASP A 3 5.65 -1.87 -10.37
CA ASP A 3 4.84 -2.64 -11.32
C ASP A 3 3.35 -2.67 -10.95
N LEU A 4 3.01 -2.61 -9.66
CA LEU A 4 1.63 -2.59 -9.19
C LEU A 4 0.92 -1.30 -9.62
N CYS A 5 1.60 -0.16 -9.49
CA CYS A 5 1.11 1.13 -9.99
C CYS A 5 0.89 1.11 -11.51
N ARG A 6 1.83 0.50 -12.26
CA ARG A 6 1.77 0.44 -13.73
C ARG A 6 0.68 -0.50 -14.23
N GLN A 7 0.52 -1.66 -13.59
CA GLN A 7 -0.41 -2.71 -14.01
C GLN A 7 -1.84 -2.47 -13.53
N ARG A 8 -2.05 -1.51 -12.62
CA ARG A 8 -3.37 -1.08 -12.14
C ARG A 8 -4.23 -2.26 -11.66
N SER A 9 -3.59 -3.23 -11.01
CA SER A 9 -4.24 -4.38 -10.39
C SER A 9 -3.54 -4.71 -9.09
N LEU A 10 -4.30 -5.07 -8.05
CA LEU A 10 -3.76 -5.51 -6.75
C LEU A 10 -3.09 -6.89 -6.82
N TYR A 11 -3.40 -7.70 -7.84
CA TYR A 11 -2.75 -8.99 -8.07
C TYR A 11 -2.58 -9.24 -9.58
N PRO A 12 -1.54 -8.66 -10.20
CA PRO A 12 -1.34 -8.73 -11.65
C PRO A 12 -0.57 -9.97 -12.11
N LEU A 13 -0.06 -10.79 -11.18
CA LEU A 13 0.71 -11.98 -11.50
C LEU A 13 -0.19 -13.06 -12.11
N TYR A 14 0.14 -13.48 -13.34
CA TYR A 14 -0.54 -14.58 -14.02
C TYR A 14 0.48 -15.49 -14.73
N PRO A 15 0.41 -16.84 -14.58
CA PRO A 15 -0.50 -17.58 -13.70
C PRO A 15 -0.33 -17.20 -12.23
N ALA A 16 -1.41 -17.34 -11.44
CA ALA A 16 -1.34 -17.07 -10.01
C ALA A 16 -0.37 -18.02 -9.31
N ALA A 17 0.12 -17.61 -8.13
CA ALA A 17 0.94 -18.48 -7.30
C ALA A 17 0.20 -19.80 -6.97
N HIS A 18 0.95 -20.89 -6.82
CA HIS A 18 0.42 -22.25 -6.69
C HIS A 18 -0.52 -22.43 -5.48
N ASP A 19 -0.32 -21.64 -4.43
CA ASP A 19 -1.07 -21.63 -3.18
C ASP A 19 -2.31 -20.72 -3.21
N ILE A 20 -2.55 -20.00 -4.31
CA ILE A 20 -3.67 -19.07 -4.44
C ILE A 20 -4.74 -19.66 -5.35
N THR A 21 -5.95 -19.83 -4.78
CA THR A 21 -7.14 -20.12 -5.60
C THR A 21 -7.50 -18.88 -6.41
N TYR A 22 -7.33 -18.96 -7.74
CA TYR A 22 -7.49 -17.82 -8.62
C TYR A 22 -8.60 -18.05 -9.65
N ARG A 23 -9.68 -17.25 -9.57
CA ARG A 23 -10.74 -17.20 -10.60
C ARG A 23 -10.54 -15.96 -11.45
N LEU A 24 -10.03 -16.13 -12.66
CA LEU A 24 -9.60 -15.02 -13.54
C LEU A 24 -10.62 -13.89 -13.66
N ARG A 25 -11.88 -14.22 -13.97
CA ARG A 25 -12.94 -13.22 -14.11
C ARG A 25 -13.14 -12.39 -12.84
N GLN A 26 -13.23 -13.05 -11.70
CA GLN A 26 -13.45 -12.39 -10.41
C GLN A 26 -12.23 -11.57 -9.98
N ALA A 27 -11.02 -12.05 -10.27
CA ALA A 27 -9.80 -11.31 -10.00
C ALA A 27 -9.77 -9.99 -10.79
N ILE A 28 -9.98 -10.04 -12.11
CA ILE A 28 -10.01 -8.83 -12.95
C ILE A 28 -11.06 -7.82 -12.45
N GLU A 29 -12.28 -8.29 -12.13
CA GLU A 29 -13.37 -7.43 -11.68
C GLU A 29 -13.10 -6.80 -10.30
N ARG A 30 -12.40 -7.50 -9.39
CA ARG A 30 -12.26 -7.08 -7.98
C ARG A 30 -10.92 -6.48 -7.62
N THR A 31 -9.86 -6.77 -8.38
CA THR A 31 -8.50 -6.30 -8.08
C THR A 31 -8.07 -5.13 -8.96
N SER A 32 -8.87 -4.73 -9.95
CA SER A 32 -8.56 -3.59 -10.82
C SER A 32 -8.58 -2.27 -10.07
N LEU A 33 -7.63 -1.38 -10.39
CA LEU A 33 -7.46 -0.07 -9.79
C LEU A 33 -7.83 1.04 -10.80
N SER A 34 -8.91 1.77 -10.49
CA SER A 34 -9.39 2.91 -11.28
C SER A 34 -8.53 4.18 -11.16
N ALA A 35 -7.67 4.24 -10.14
CA ALA A 35 -6.65 5.27 -9.95
C ALA A 35 -5.49 4.71 -9.12
N ILE A 36 -4.38 5.45 -9.04
CA ILE A 36 -3.30 5.13 -8.10
C ILE A 36 -3.81 5.46 -6.68
N PRO A 37 -3.85 4.49 -5.73
CA PRO A 37 -4.29 4.77 -4.36
C PRO A 37 -3.34 5.75 -3.67
N HIS A 38 -3.83 6.58 -2.75
CA HIS A 38 -2.96 7.45 -1.95
C HIS A 38 -2.07 6.67 -0.98
N VAL A 39 -2.63 5.61 -0.40
CA VAL A 39 -1.94 4.71 0.54
C VAL A 39 -2.32 3.28 0.20
N THR A 40 -1.34 2.39 0.12
CA THR A 40 -1.52 0.96 -0.19
C THR A 40 -0.86 0.12 0.91
N ILE A 41 -1.67 -0.66 1.63
CA ILE A 41 -1.19 -1.56 2.69
C ILE A 41 -1.13 -2.97 2.12
N MET A 42 0.07 -3.55 2.08
CA MET A 42 0.33 -4.88 1.54
C MET A 42 1.08 -5.71 2.58
N PRO A 43 0.35 -6.34 3.52
CA PRO A 43 0.97 -7.24 4.48
C PRO A 43 1.62 -8.42 3.75
N SER A 44 2.84 -8.77 4.14
CA SER A 44 3.55 -9.92 3.60
C SER A 44 4.51 -10.51 4.65
N VAL A 45 5.11 -11.66 4.36
CA VAL A 45 6.14 -12.26 5.23
C VAL A 45 7.52 -11.60 5.09
N LEU A 46 7.67 -10.65 4.16
CA LEU A 46 8.90 -9.90 3.94
C LEU A 46 9.13 -8.89 5.07
N ALA A 47 10.36 -8.39 5.18
CA ALA A 47 10.72 -7.37 6.17
C ALA A 47 9.78 -6.15 6.08
N PRO A 48 9.39 -5.54 7.22
CA PRO A 48 8.53 -4.37 7.21
C PRO A 48 9.18 -3.23 6.42
N THR A 49 8.42 -2.57 5.56
CA THR A 49 8.94 -1.49 4.70
C THR A 49 7.89 -0.43 4.44
N VAL A 50 8.34 0.83 4.38
CA VAL A 50 7.56 1.97 3.88
C VAL A 50 8.28 2.50 2.65
N LYS A 51 7.56 2.70 1.54
CA LYS A 51 8.11 3.29 0.31
C LYS A 51 7.10 4.24 -0.32
N VAL A 52 7.59 5.35 -0.86
CA VAL A 52 6.77 6.26 -1.67
C VAL A 52 7.04 5.97 -3.14
N VAL A 53 5.99 5.73 -3.92
CA VAL A 53 6.06 5.45 -5.36
C VAL A 53 4.94 6.23 -6.06
N ALA A 54 5.29 7.09 -7.01
CA ALA A 54 4.33 7.91 -7.77
C ALA A 54 3.35 8.70 -6.86
N GLY A 55 3.84 9.28 -5.77
CA GLY A 55 3.03 10.02 -4.79
C GLY A 55 2.12 9.15 -3.90
N SER A 56 2.22 7.83 -4.02
CA SER A 56 1.49 6.85 -3.21
C SER A 56 2.40 6.24 -2.14
N VAL A 57 1.86 6.07 -0.93
CA VAL A 57 2.57 5.48 0.20
C VAL A 57 2.29 3.97 0.24
N PHE A 58 3.31 3.16 0.02
CA PHE A 58 3.25 1.70 0.13
C PHE A 58 3.80 1.25 1.48
N VAL A 59 3.01 0.45 2.20
CA VAL A 59 3.43 -0.09 3.49
C VAL A 59 3.28 -1.60 3.53
N ASN A 60 4.38 -2.29 3.84
CA ASN A 60 4.38 -3.67 4.29
C ASN A 60 4.56 -3.69 5.81
N THR A 61 3.53 -4.12 6.53
CA THR A 61 3.54 -4.17 8.00
C THR A 61 4.21 -5.42 8.58
N ASN A 62 4.57 -6.39 7.72
CA ASN A 62 4.84 -7.77 8.13
C ASN A 62 3.60 -8.42 8.81
N ALA A 63 3.76 -9.65 9.32
CA ALA A 63 2.75 -10.33 10.11
C ALA A 63 2.54 -9.64 11.46
N LEU A 64 1.28 -9.53 11.88
CA LEU A 64 0.92 -8.96 13.19
C LEU A 64 1.52 -9.76 14.34
N VAL A 65 1.67 -11.08 14.19
CA VAL A 65 2.29 -11.98 15.17
C VAL A 65 3.24 -12.92 14.44
N ARG A 66 4.50 -12.98 14.88
CA ARG A 66 5.50 -13.96 14.46
C ARG A 66 6.18 -14.53 15.70
N GLY A 67 5.67 -15.69 16.17
CA GLY A 67 6.10 -16.26 17.44
C GLY A 67 5.63 -15.41 18.62
N SER A 68 6.57 -14.93 19.44
CA SER A 68 6.29 -14.12 20.64
C SER A 68 6.29 -12.61 20.41
N SER A 69 6.64 -12.12 19.21
CA SER A 69 6.66 -10.69 18.88
C SER A 69 5.70 -10.37 17.75
N GLY A 70 5.15 -9.17 17.79
CA GLY A 70 4.23 -8.67 16.78
C GLY A 70 4.70 -7.39 16.12
N THR A 71 4.10 -7.02 14.99
CA THR A 71 4.39 -5.75 14.32
C THR A 71 3.12 -5.13 13.78
N PHE A 72 2.93 -3.84 14.03
CA PHE A 72 1.80 -3.07 13.52
C PHE A 72 2.27 -1.71 13.01
N MET A 73 1.38 -1.02 12.31
CA MET A 73 1.65 0.30 11.72
C MET A 73 0.77 1.35 12.37
N LYS A 74 1.34 2.53 12.63
CA LYS A 74 0.62 3.77 12.89
C LYS A 74 0.80 4.69 11.69
N LEU A 75 -0.31 5.21 11.16
CA LEU A 75 -0.33 6.19 10.08
C LEU A 75 -1.09 7.41 10.56
N LYS A 76 -0.45 8.56 10.46
CA LYS A 76 -1.10 9.86 10.65
C LYS A 76 -1.05 10.62 9.34
N ILE A 77 -2.14 11.30 9.01
CA ILE A 77 -2.23 12.14 7.81
C ILE A 77 -2.77 13.49 8.27
N ASP A 78 -2.06 14.57 7.95
CA ASP A 78 -2.53 15.92 8.21
C ASP A 78 -3.37 16.43 7.03
N LEU A 79 -4.68 16.22 7.14
CA LEU A 79 -5.64 16.68 6.13
C LEU A 79 -5.75 18.21 6.06
N LYS A 80 -5.47 18.93 7.15
CA LYS A 80 -5.59 20.39 7.18
C LYS A 80 -4.50 21.04 6.34
N GLN A 81 -3.27 20.53 6.44
CA GLN A 81 -2.18 21.01 5.60
C GLN A 81 -2.40 20.71 4.11
N ILE A 82 -2.99 19.56 3.78
CA ILE A 82 -3.35 19.22 2.40
C ILE A 82 -4.32 20.27 1.84
N ASP A 83 -5.37 20.61 2.58
CA ASP A 83 -6.38 21.57 2.13
C ASP A 83 -5.82 22.99 1.94
N LEU A 84 -4.90 23.42 2.81
CA LEU A 84 -4.24 24.72 2.73
C LEU A 84 -3.26 24.82 1.54
N THR A 85 -2.71 23.70 1.08
CA THR A 85 -1.66 23.66 0.05
C THR A 85 -2.21 23.42 -1.36
N LYS A 86 -3.55 23.34 -1.53
CA LYS A 86 -4.23 23.07 -2.82
C LYS A 86 -3.90 24.05 -3.95
N GLU A 87 -3.25 25.18 -3.68
CA GLU A 87 -2.78 26.12 -4.71
C GLU A 87 -1.50 25.64 -5.44
N ASN A 88 -0.76 24.65 -4.92
CA ASN A 88 0.45 24.12 -5.54
C ASN A 88 0.25 22.72 -6.13
N SER A 89 0.25 22.61 -7.46
CA SER A 89 -0.16 21.43 -8.25
C SER A 89 0.76 20.19 -8.17
N GLN A 90 1.71 20.10 -7.24
CA GLN A 90 2.69 19.01 -7.17
C GLN A 90 2.75 18.25 -5.83
N THR A 91 1.88 18.55 -4.87
CA THR A 91 1.89 17.87 -3.56
C THR A 91 1.07 16.57 -3.58
N SER A 92 1.52 15.58 -2.82
CA SER A 92 0.89 14.28 -2.66
C SER A 92 0.59 13.97 -1.19
N VAL A 93 -0.26 12.97 -0.93
CA VAL A 93 -0.54 12.51 0.45
C VAL A 93 0.74 12.07 1.17
N ALA A 94 1.76 11.61 0.44
CA ALA A 94 3.04 11.20 1.00
C ALA A 94 3.76 12.36 1.72
N ASP A 95 3.55 13.61 1.30
CA ASP A 95 4.20 14.80 1.86
C ASP A 95 3.61 15.22 3.22
N PHE A 96 2.41 14.73 3.55
CA PHE A 96 1.65 15.10 4.75
C PHE A 96 1.34 13.90 5.65
N CYS A 97 2.08 12.81 5.50
CA CYS A 97 1.86 11.60 6.26
C CYS A 97 3.06 11.21 7.12
N GLU A 98 2.78 10.70 8.32
CA GLU A 98 3.76 10.11 9.21
C GLU A 98 3.45 8.62 9.35
N VAL A 99 4.39 7.77 8.92
CA VAL A 99 4.26 6.31 9.01
C VAL A 99 5.28 5.77 10.01
N GLN A 100 4.79 5.01 11.00
CA GLN A 100 5.64 4.34 11.97
C GLN A 100 5.29 2.84 12.02
N ILE A 101 6.31 1.99 11.95
CA ILE A 101 6.18 0.56 12.16
C ILE A 101 6.64 0.27 13.59
N VAL A 102 5.76 -0.31 14.40
CA VAL A 102 5.95 -0.52 15.84
C VAL A 102 5.96 -2.02 16.13
N GLN A 103 6.93 -2.47 16.91
CA GLN A 103 6.98 -3.84 17.43
C GLN A 103 6.25 -3.94 18.77
N LEU A 104 5.51 -5.05 18.94
CA LEU A 104 4.89 -5.47 20.20
C LEU A 104 5.87 -6.30 21.03
#